data_AF-A0A2E2AUE9-F1
#
_entry.id   AF-A0A2E2AUE9-F1
#
_cell.length_a   1.000
_cell.length_b   1.000
_cell.length_c   1.000
_cell.angle_alpha   90.00
_cell.angle_beta   90.00
_cell.angle_gamma   90.00
#
_symmetry.space_group_name_H-M   'P 1'
#
loop_
_entity.id
_entity.type
_entity.pdbx_description
1 polymer ?
#
loop_
_entity_poly.entity_id
_entity_poly.type
_entity_poly.pdbx_seq_one_letter_code
_entity_poly.pdbx_strand_id
1 'polypeptide(L)'
;MFSQSEFDEYETHVRPLLLKHCVKCHGPDKQESDLRLDQSQYWEAGGISGPALLAGRPEQSLVVLAVKKMDPDLSMPPGDEKLSREEVDILE
;
A
#
# COMPACT_ATOMS: atom_id res chain seq x y z
N MET A 1 5.75 -20.46 2.68
CA MET A 1 6.99 -20.06 3.37
C MET A 1 7.69 -19.09 2.44
N PHE A 2 7.83 -17.83 2.85
CA PHE A 2 8.57 -16.84 2.07
C PHE A 2 10.06 -17.20 2.08
N SER A 3 10.73 -16.96 0.96
CA SER A 3 12.18 -17.00 0.83
C SER A 3 12.82 -15.96 1.74
N GLN A 4 14.03 -16.24 2.20
CA GLN A 4 14.84 -15.28 2.95
C GLN A 4 15.05 -13.97 2.16
N SER A 5 15.11 -14.05 0.83
CA SER A 5 15.21 -12.87 -0.05
C SER A 5 13.92 -12.04 -0.11
N GLU A 6 12.74 -12.67 -0.04
CA GLU A 6 11.46 -11.96 -0.08
C GLU A 6 11.21 -11.21 1.22
N PHE A 7 11.66 -11.77 2.35
CA PHE A 7 11.64 -11.09 3.64
C PHE A 7 12.54 -9.86 3.65
N ASP A 8 13.77 -10.00 3.15
CA ASP A 8 14.73 -8.88 3.09
C ASP A 8 14.18 -7.75 2.18
N GLU A 9 13.61 -8.08 1.02
CA GLU A 9 12.97 -7.11 0.12
C GLU A 9 11.83 -6.35 0.81
N TYR A 10 10.98 -7.08 1.54
CA TYR A 10 9.88 -6.47 2.29
C TYR A 10 10.39 -5.52 3.38
N GLU A 11 11.32 -5.96 4.23
CA GLU A 11 11.80 -5.17 5.37
C GLU A 11 12.63 -3.96 4.94
N THR A 12 13.34 -4.04 3.80
CA THR A 12 14.25 -2.98 3.35
C THR A 12 13.62 -1.98 2.38
N HIS A 13 12.63 -2.39 1.57
CA HIS A 13 12.00 -1.52 0.58
C HIS A 13 10.53 -1.26 0.88
N VAL A 14 9.71 -2.31 1.03
CA VAL A 14 8.24 -2.16 1.14
C VAL A 14 7.84 -1.55 2.48
N ARG A 15 8.33 -2.08 3.60
CA ARG A 15 7.95 -1.64 4.95
C ARG A 15 8.32 -0.18 5.21
N PRO A 16 9.54 0.31 4.89
CA PRO A 16 9.87 1.72 5.05
C PRO A 16 9.00 2.64 4.19
N LEU A 17 8.65 2.22 2.97
CA LEU A 17 7.77 2.98 2.08
C LEU A 17 6.36 3.14 2.68
N LEU A 18 5.76 2.05 3.16
CA LEU A 18 4.44 2.08 3.78
C LEU A 18 4.44 2.95 5.05
N LEU A 19 5.49 2.85 5.87
CA LEU A 19 5.63 3.68 7.07
C LEU A 19 5.71 5.18 6.73
N LYS A 20 6.44 5.53 5.67
CA LYS A 20 6.64 6.91 5.22
C LYS A 20 5.36 7.54 4.66
N HIS A 21 4.64 6.81 3.81
CA HIS A 21 3.57 7.39 2.98
C HIS A 21 2.16 6.96 3.35
N CYS A 22 1.98 5.80 3.99
CA CYS A 22 0.67 5.18 4.14
C CYS A 22 0.18 5.14 5.59
N VAL A 23 1.04 4.75 6.53
CA VAL A 23 0.66 4.42 7.91
C VAL A 23 0.14 5.62 8.70
N LYS A 24 0.52 6.84 8.33
CA LYS A 24 0.00 8.05 8.98
C LYS A 24 -1.53 8.18 8.89
N CYS A 25 -2.13 7.74 7.78
CA CYS A 25 -3.58 7.82 7.54
C CYS A 25 -4.28 6.46 7.55
N HIS A 26 -3.55 5.38 7.29
CA HIS A 26 -4.04 4.01 7.22
C HIS A 26 -3.27 3.09 8.18
N GLY A 27 -3.10 3.52 9.43
CA GLY A 27 -2.35 2.84 10.48
C GLY A 27 -3.17 2.67 11.77
N PRO A 28 -2.54 2.29 12.89
CA PRO A 28 -3.28 2.06 14.13
C PRO A 28 -3.94 3.33 14.69
N ASP A 29 -3.30 4.48 14.52
CA ASP A 29 -3.75 5.76 15.07
C ASP A 29 -4.85 6.42 14.23
N LYS A 30 -4.87 6.16 12.92
CA LYS A 30 -5.86 6.68 11.98
C LYS A 30 -6.14 5.64 10.90
N GLN A 31 -7.41 5.35 10.70
CA GLN A 31 -7.90 4.31 9.79
C GLN A 31 -8.84 4.95 8.77
N GLU A 32 -8.32 5.83 7.93
CA GLU A 32 -9.13 6.40 6.85
C GLU A 32 -9.66 5.28 5.96
N SER A 33 -10.95 5.37 5.63
CA SER A 33 -11.68 4.35 4.86
C SER A 33 -11.63 2.94 5.47
N ASP A 34 -11.54 2.82 6.79
CA ASP A 34 -11.35 1.58 7.55
C ASP A 34 -10.15 0.73 7.07
N LEU A 35 -9.17 1.37 6.44
CA LEU A 35 -8.01 0.69 5.86
C LEU A 35 -6.81 0.70 6.81
N ARG A 36 -6.14 -0.46 6.90
CA ARG A 36 -4.89 -0.69 7.65
C ARG A 36 -3.80 -1.24 6.74
N LEU A 37 -2.68 -0.50 6.64
CA LEU A 37 -1.51 -0.86 5.83
C LEU A 37 -0.26 -1.13 6.66
N ASP A 38 -0.29 -0.90 7.98
CA ASP A 38 0.84 -1.18 8.89
C ASP A 38 1.07 -2.67 9.15
N GLN A 39 0.07 -3.53 8.90
CA GLN A 39 0.14 -4.96 9.16
C GLN A 39 -0.51 -5.77 8.03
N SER A 40 0.23 -6.74 7.51
CA SER A 40 -0.16 -7.54 6.35
C SER A 40 -1.46 -8.34 6.52
N GLN A 41 -1.78 -8.74 7.75
CA GLN A 41 -3.02 -9.47 8.07
C GLN A 41 -4.30 -8.67 7.73
N TYR A 42 -4.22 -7.35 7.60
CA TYR A 42 -5.37 -6.52 7.24
C TYR A 42 -5.46 -6.23 5.74
N TRP A 43 -4.43 -6.54 4.95
CA TRP A 43 -4.35 -6.09 3.56
C TRP A 43 -5.34 -6.78 2.64
N GLU A 44 -5.59 -8.07 2.87
CA GLU A 44 -6.57 -8.85 2.10
C GLU A 44 -8.01 -8.47 2.47
N ALA A 45 -8.27 -8.18 3.75
CA ALA A 45 -9.55 -7.63 4.19
C ALA A 45 -9.79 -6.22 3.61
N GLY A 46 -8.73 -5.42 3.58
CA GLY A 46 -8.73 -4.07 3.03
C GLY A 46 -9.58 -3.09 3.84
N GLY A 47 -10.19 -2.13 3.14
CA GLY A 47 -11.05 -1.11 3.74
C GLY A 47 -12.43 -1.09 3.08
N ILE A 48 -13.13 0.04 3.19
CA ILE A 48 -14.48 0.23 2.62
C ILE A 48 -14.52 -0.04 1.10
N SER A 49 -13.41 0.23 0.39
CA SER A 49 -13.30 0.00 -1.06
C SER A 49 -13.00 -1.46 -1.45
N GLY A 50 -12.79 -2.35 -0.47
CA GLY A 50 -12.41 -3.75 -0.69
C GLY A 50 -10.92 -4.05 -0.41
N PRO A 51 -10.42 -5.21 -0.86
CA PRO A 51 -9.04 -5.67 -0.61
C PRO A 51 -8.00 -4.66 -1.07
N ALA A 52 -7.04 -4.35 -0.20
CA ALA A 52 -6.03 -3.34 -0.48
C ALA A 52 -4.89 -3.89 -1.35
N LEU A 53 -4.41 -5.09 -1.02
CA LEU A 53 -3.34 -5.79 -1.73
C LEU A 53 -3.77 -7.23 -2.03
N LEU A 54 -3.48 -7.68 -3.25
CA LEU A 54 -3.74 -9.02 -3.74
C LEU A 54 -2.40 -9.70 -4.05
N ALA A 55 -2.04 -10.70 -3.25
CA ALA A 55 -0.80 -11.45 -3.44
C ALA A 55 -0.70 -12.03 -4.87
N GLY A 56 0.43 -11.78 -5.54
CA GLY A 56 0.69 -12.20 -6.91
C GLY A 56 -0.08 -11.45 -7.99
N ARG A 57 -0.85 -10.40 -7.63
CA ARG A 57 -1.60 -9.54 -8.56
C ARG A 57 -1.51 -8.06 -8.15
N PRO A 58 -0.29 -7.48 -8.14
CA PRO A 58 -0.06 -6.10 -7.70
C PRO A 58 -0.85 -5.09 -8.55
N GLU A 59 -0.99 -5.32 -9.85
CA GLU A 59 -1.70 -4.41 -10.76
C GLU A 59 -3.21 -4.39 -10.54
N GLN A 60 -3.75 -5.40 -9.84
CA GLN A 60 -5.16 -5.46 -9.42
C GLN A 60 -5.36 -4.97 -7.99
N SER A 61 -4.28 -4.61 -7.29
CA SER A 61 -4.32 -4.14 -5.90
C SER A 61 -4.74 -2.67 -5.86
N LEU A 62 -5.72 -2.36 -5.01
CA LEU A 62 -6.24 -1.00 -4.88
C LEU A 62 -5.15 0.00 -4.45
N VAL A 63 -4.20 -0.43 -3.63
CA VAL A 63 -3.06 0.42 -3.22
C VAL A 63 -2.25 0.87 -4.45
N VAL A 64 -1.96 -0.05 -5.38
CA VAL A 64 -1.17 0.27 -6.59
C VAL A 64 -1.96 1.21 -7.51
N LEU A 65 -3.26 0.95 -7.70
CA LEU A 65 -4.13 1.82 -8.50
C LEU A 65 -4.26 3.23 -7.89
N ALA A 66 -4.34 3.31 -6.56
CA ALA A 66 -4.44 4.56 -5.80
C ALA A 66 -3.18 5.42 -5.94
N VAL A 67 -1.99 4.83 -5.78
CA VAL A 67 -0.71 5.57 -5.89
C VAL A 67 -0.38 5.96 -7.32
N LYS A 68 -0.84 5.18 -8.30
CA LYS A 68 -0.79 5.55 -9.73
C LYS A 68 -1.80 6.63 -10.12
N LYS A 69 -2.72 6.98 -9.22
CA LYS A 69 -3.79 7.97 -9.43
C LYS A 69 -4.59 7.70 -10.71
N MET A 70 -4.89 6.42 -10.96
CA MET A 70 -5.69 5.98 -12.11
C MET A 70 -7.19 6.24 -11.91
N ASP A 71 -7.61 6.36 -10.65
CA ASP A 71 -8.97 6.73 -10.25
C ASP A 71 -8.90 7.99 -9.35
N PRO A 72 -9.52 9.12 -9.76
CA PRO A 72 -9.56 10.34 -8.96
C PRO A 72 -10.17 10.16 -7.57
N ASP A 73 -11.13 9.24 -7.42
CA ASP A 73 -11.84 9.02 -6.16
C ASP A 73 -11.04 8.15 -5.17
N LEU A 74 -9.99 7.47 -5.65
CA LEU A 74 -9.11 6.62 -4.86
C LEU A 74 -7.66 7.14 -4.81
N SER A 75 -7.38 8.30 -5.38
CA SER A 75 -6.02 8.82 -5.56
C SER A 75 -5.32 9.09 -4.22
N MET A 76 -4.16 8.46 -4.02
CA MET A 76 -3.34 8.59 -2.82
C MET A 76 -1.87 8.92 -3.17
N PRO A 77 -1.13 9.64 -2.31
CA PRO A 77 -1.63 10.44 -1.18
C PRO A 77 -2.56 11.58 -1.66
N PRO A 78 -3.40 12.13 -0.77
CA PRO A 78 -4.31 13.22 -1.13
C PRO A 78 -3.55 14.47 -1.59
N GLY A 79 -4.15 15.23 -2.50
CA GLY A 79 -3.56 16.44 -3.07
C GLY A 79 -2.52 16.16 -4.16
N ASP A 80 -1.54 17.05 -4.29
CA ASP A 80 -0.55 17.03 -5.37
C ASP A 80 0.66 16.12 -5.08
N GLU A 81 0.78 15.59 -3.86
CA GLU A 81 1.84 14.67 -3.48
C GLU A 81 1.75 13.38 -4.30
N LYS A 82 2.89 12.86 -4.74
CA LYS A 82 2.99 11.64 -5.53
C LYS A 82 4.24 10.88 -5.10
N LEU A 83 4.11 9.56 -5.07
CA LEU A 83 5.27 8.68 -4.97
C LEU A 83 6.12 8.84 -6.24
N SER A 84 7.43 8.67 -6.10
CA SER A 84 8.31 8.58 -7.26
C SER A 84 7.99 7.31 -8.06
N ARG A 85 8.48 7.23 -9.30
CA ARG A 85 8.30 6.02 -10.09
C ARG A 85 8.92 4.80 -9.40
N GLU A 86 10.10 4.97 -8.83
CA GLU A 86 10.84 3.93 -8.10
C GLU A 86 10.08 3.50 -6.84
N GLU A 87 9.44 4.44 -6.14
CA GLU A 87 8.59 4.13 -4.99
C GLU A 87 7.32 3.36 -5.40
N VAL A 88 6.74 3.63 -6.57
CA VAL A 88 5.61 2.84 -7.11
C VAL A 88 6.08 1.46 -7.54
N ASP A 89 7.24 1.34 -8.19
CA ASP A 89 7.81 0.08 -8.66
C ASP A 89 8.08 -0.90 -7.49
N ILE A 90 8.35 -0.40 -6.27
CA ILE A 90 8.49 -1.24 -5.05
C ILE A 90 7.18 -1.95 -4.66
N LEU A 91 6.03 -1.41 -5.07
CA LEU A 91 4.71 -1.96 -4.76
C LEU A 91 4.19 -2.92 -5.86
N GLU A 92 4.95 -3.10 -6.94
CA GLU A 92 4.66 -4.02 -8.05
C GLU A 92 5.53 -5.28 -8.00
#